data_AF-A0A7Y4VVQ9-F1
#
_entry.id   AF-A0A7Y4VVQ9-F1
#
_cell.length_a   1.000
_cell.length_b   1.000
_cell.length_c   1.000
_cell.angle_alpha   90.00
_cell.angle_beta   90.00
_cell.angle_gamma   90.00
#
_symmetry.space_group_name_H-M   'P 1'
#
loop_
_entity.id
_entity.type
_entity.pdbx_description
1 polymer ?
#
loop_
_entity_poly.entity_id
_entity_poly.type
_entity_poly.pdbx_seq_one_letter_code
_entity_poly.pdbx_strand_id
1 'polypeptide(L)'
;MPGRIVEFNGERWEVGPTGRVTQYGKDEFALRFVRLAPPPREERIVRYSPQLSKGREAALAQLTDRELIALLHVSQPTWTTAETGYRR
;
A
#
# COMPACT_ATOMS: atom_id res chain seq x y z
N MET A 1 0.29 -14.04 -3.75
CA MET A 1 1.63 -13.95 -3.13
C MET A 1 1.45 -13.31 -1.76
N PRO A 2 2.17 -13.75 -0.71
CA PRO A 2 2.12 -13.07 0.58
C PRO A 2 2.61 -11.62 0.42
N GLY A 3 1.98 -10.68 1.14
CA GLY A 3 2.41 -9.28 1.16
C GLY A 3 3.85 -9.16 1.64
N ARG A 4 4.54 -8.09 1.25
CA ARG A 4 5.87 -7.80 1.79
C ARG A 4 5.74 -7.23 3.20
N ILE A 5 6.75 -7.43 4.03
CA ILE A 5 6.82 -6.84 5.37
C ILE A 5 7.84 -5.71 5.33
N VAL A 6 7.52 -4.58 5.95
CA VAL A 6 8.44 -3.46 6.16
C VAL A 6 8.34 -2.97 7.61
N GLU A 7 9.46 -2.53 8.17
CA GLU A 7 9.52 -1.93 9.50
C GLU A 7 9.69 -0.41 9.37
N PHE A 8 8.89 0.34 10.12
CA PHE A 8 8.92 1.79 10.13
C PHE A 8 8.61 2.32 11.53
N ASN A 9 9.49 3.13 12.12
CA ASN A 9 9.33 3.71 13.46
C ASN A 9 9.00 2.69 14.57
N GLY A 10 9.55 1.48 14.50
CA GLY A 10 9.27 0.40 15.46
C GLY A 10 7.94 -0.32 15.23
N GLU A 11 7.24 -0.01 14.14
CA GLU A 11 6.00 -0.66 13.72
C GLU A 11 6.28 -1.62 12.54
N ARG A 12 5.62 -2.77 12.56
CA ARG A 12 5.69 -3.77 11.50
C ARG A 12 4.46 -3.67 10.61
N TRP A 13 4.68 -3.47 9.32
CA TRP A 13 3.64 -3.26 8.31
C TRP A 13 3.69 -4.34 7.23
N GLU A 14 2.54 -4.92 6.89
CA GLU A 14 2.36 -5.73 5.69
C GLU A 14 1.89 -4.84 4.53
N VAL A 15 2.51 -4.96 3.37
CA VAL A 15 2.16 -4.23 2.15
C VAL A 15 1.78 -5.17 1.01
N GLY A 16 0.69 -4.85 0.32
CA GLY A 16 0.24 -5.57 -0.86
C GLY A 16 -0.50 -4.67 -1.86
N PRO A 17 -0.57 -5.08 -3.14
CA PRO A 17 -1.40 -4.38 -4.10
C PRO A 17 -2.88 -4.58 -3.73
N THR A 18 -3.70 -3.55 -3.92
CA THR A 18 -5.15 -3.59 -3.69
C THR A 18 -5.91 -2.86 -4.79
N GLY A 19 -7.23 -3.05 -4.80
CA GLY A 19 -8.15 -2.39 -5.73
C GLY A 19 -8.37 -3.15 -7.05
N ARG A 20 -9.54 -2.90 -7.66
CA ARG A 20 -9.91 -3.46 -8.98
C ARG A 20 -9.09 -2.82 -10.09
N VAL A 21 -8.71 -3.59 -11.11
CA VAL A 21 -8.19 -3.04 -12.38
C VAL A 21 -9.38 -2.43 -13.11
N THR A 22 -9.45 -1.10 -13.18
CA THR A 22 -10.41 -0.43 -14.06
C THR A 22 -9.76 -0.22 -15.43
N GLN A 23 -10.58 -0.25 -16.49
CA GLN A 23 -10.13 -0.10 -17.88
C GLN A 23 -9.36 1.21 -18.17
N TYR A 24 -9.49 2.21 -17.28
CA TYR A 24 -8.84 3.53 -17.35
C TYR A 24 -7.61 3.66 -16.43
N GLY A 25 -7.34 2.68 -15.57
CA GLY A 25 -6.23 2.70 -14.59
C GLY A 25 -5.14 1.70 -14.96
N LYS A 26 -4.62 1.77 -16.19
CA LYS A 26 -3.58 0.84 -16.66
C LYS A 26 -2.22 1.08 -15.99
N ASP A 27 -1.96 2.31 -15.55
CA ASP A 27 -0.64 2.73 -15.07
C ASP A 27 -0.59 3.14 -13.59
N GLU A 28 -1.70 3.01 -12.85
CA GLU A 28 -1.75 3.30 -11.42
C GLU A 28 -2.51 2.21 -10.65
N PHE A 29 -2.02 1.84 -9.48
CA PHE A 29 -2.72 0.94 -8.56
C PHE A 29 -2.56 1.36 -7.10
N ALA A 30 -3.45 0.88 -6.25
CA ALA A 30 -3.38 1.17 -4.83
C ALA A 30 -2.46 0.17 -4.13
N LEU A 31 -1.62 0.65 -3.21
CA LEU A 31 -0.91 -0.16 -2.23
C LEU A 31 -1.63 -0.02 -0.89
N ARG A 32 -1.88 -1.15 -0.24
CA ARG A 32 -2.45 -1.21 1.10
C ARG A 32 -1.35 -1.61 2.08
N PHE A 33 -1.20 -0.81 3.12
CA PHE A 33 -0.37 -1.09 4.28
C PHE A 33 -1.25 -1.50 5.46
N VAL A 34 -0.88 -2.56 6.17
CA VAL A 34 -1.58 -3.06 7.36
C VAL A 34 -0.57 -3.16 8.50
N ARG A 35 -0.78 -2.43 9.60
CA ARG A 35 0.05 -2.55 10.80
C ARG A 35 -0.27 -3.90 11.46
N LEU A 36 0.74 -4.77 11.52
CA LEU A 36 0.68 -6.06 12.20
C LEU A 36 1.03 -5.92 13.69
N ALA A 37 1.99 -5.05 14.01
CA ALA A 37 2.42 -4.80 15.38
C ALA A 37 3.07 -3.41 15.51
N PRO A 38 3.02 -2.78 16.70
CA PRO A 38 2.14 -3.15 17.81
C PRO A 38 0.66 -2.89 17.47
N PRO A 39 -0.28 -3.46 18.23
CA PRO A 39 -1.69 -3.07 18.13
C PRO A 39 -1.88 -1.57 18.49
N PRO A 40 -2.97 -0.92 18.05
CA PRO A 40 -4.09 -1.50 17.30
C PRO A 40 -3.77 -1.72 15.81
N ARG A 41 -4.53 -2.58 15.14
CA ARG A 41 -4.40 -2.77 13.69
C ARG A 41 -4.82 -1.49 12.96
N GLU A 42 -3.91 -0.93 12.16
CA GLU A 42 -4.15 0.26 11.33
C GLU A 42 -4.01 -0.13 9.85
N GLU A 43 -4.80 0.50 8.98
CA GLU A 43 -4.68 0.33 7.55
C GLU A 43 -4.49 1.68 6.87
N ARG A 44 -3.56 1.73 5.90
CA ARG A 44 -3.27 2.92 5.11
C ARG A 44 -3.21 2.58 3.63
N ILE A 45 -3.61 3.52 2.80
CA ILE A 45 -3.65 3.34 1.34
C ILE A 45 -2.89 4.48 0.66
N VAL A 46 -2.18 4.15 -0.41
CA VAL A 46 -1.52 5.12 -1.30
C VAL A 46 -1.65 4.67 -2.74
N ARG A 47 -1.76 5.62 -3.67
CA ARG A 47 -1.69 5.36 -5.11
C ARG A 47 -0.25 5.33 -5.57
N TYR A 48 0.08 4.34 -6.39
CA TYR A 48 1.42 4.13 -6.92
C TYR A 48 1.35 3.86 -8.43
N SER A 49 2.14 4.62 -9.17
CA SER A 49 2.25 4.54 -10.62
C SER A 49 3.63 4.00 -11.01
N PRO A 50 3.75 2.71 -11.38
CA PRO A 50 5.03 2.13 -11.74
C PRO A 50 5.58 2.69 -13.05
N GLN A 51 6.85 3.10 -13.05
CA GLN A 51 7.49 3.67 -14.26
C GLN A 51 8.02 2.60 -15.23
N LEU A 52 8.31 1.39 -14.75
CA LEU A 52 9.13 0.41 -15.49
C LEU A 52 8.51 -1.00 -15.63
N SER A 53 7.33 -1.25 -15.05
CA SER A 53 6.83 -2.62 -14.82
C SER A 53 5.49 -2.91 -15.50
N LYS A 54 5.42 -4.01 -16.27
CA LYS A 54 4.19 -4.52 -16.89
C LYS A 54 3.36 -5.42 -15.94
N GLY A 55 3.17 -5.00 -14.68
CA GLY A 55 2.37 -5.74 -13.70
C GLY A 55 2.52 -5.23 -12.26
N ARG A 56 1.45 -5.30 -11.47
CA ARG A 56 1.38 -4.71 -10.11
C ARG A 56 2.26 -5.45 -9.12
N GLU A 57 2.24 -6.76 -9.16
CA GLU A 57 3.03 -7.65 -8.32
C GLU A 57 4.52 -7.51 -8.64
N ALA A 58 4.87 -7.47 -9.92
CA ALA A 58 6.24 -7.21 -10.37
C ALA A 58 6.72 -5.82 -9.97
N ALA A 59 5.85 -4.82 -10.06
CA ALA A 59 6.15 -3.45 -9.63
C ALA A 59 6.38 -3.37 -8.11
N LEU A 60 5.55 -4.04 -7.30
CA LEU A 60 5.74 -4.12 -5.85
C LEU A 60 7.02 -4.89 -5.48
N ALA A 61 7.35 -5.94 -6.23
CA ALA A 61 8.57 -6.72 -6.00
C ALA A 61 9.85 -5.90 -6.28
N GLN A 62 9.78 -4.92 -7.18
CA GLN A 62 10.90 -4.03 -7.50
C GLN A 62 11.10 -2.87 -6.53
N LEU A 63 10.07 -2.51 -5.73
CA LEU A 63 10.21 -1.46 -4.73
C LEU A 63 11.21 -1.86 -3.64
N THR A 64 12.14 -0.99 -3.33
CA THR A 64 13.03 -1.17 -2.16
C THR A 64 12.27 -0.89 -0.87
N ASP A 65 12.77 -1.39 0.26
CA ASP A 65 12.16 -1.10 1.57
C ASP A 65 12.14 0.42 1.85
N ARG A 66 13.16 1.16 1.39
CA ARG A 66 13.21 2.62 1.49
C ARG A 66 12.07 3.29 0.73
N GLU A 67 11.76 2.82 -0.48
CA GLU A 67 10.63 3.35 -1.26
C GLU A 67 9.29 2.97 -0.63
N LEU A 68 9.17 1.76 -0.09
CA LEU A 68 7.97 1.35 0.66
C LEU A 68 7.75 2.21 1.90
N ILE A 69 8.81 2.55 2.63
CA ILE A 69 8.75 3.48 3.77
C ILE A 69 8.34 4.88 3.32
N ALA A 70 8.90 5.39 2.23
CA ALA A 70 8.52 6.70 1.70
C ALA A 70 7.02 6.75 1.29
N LEU A 71 6.53 5.67 0.66
CA LEU A 71 5.13 5.51 0.31
C LEU A 71 4.22 5.39 1.54
N LEU A 72 4.66 4.67 2.57
CA LEU A 72 3.95 4.59 3.85
C LEU A 72 3.86 5.96 4.54
N HIS A 73 4.93 6.74 4.50
CA HIS A 73 4.97 8.08 5.11
C HIS A 73 3.90 9.03 4.51
N VAL A 74 3.67 8.95 3.19
CA VAL A 74 2.66 9.78 2.49
C VAL A 74 1.29 9.12 2.38
N SER A 75 1.16 7.87 2.84
CA SER A 75 -0.10 7.13 2.78
C SER A 75 -1.15 7.71 3.73
N GLN A 76 -2.41 7.66 3.32
CA GLN A 76 -3.52 8.17 4.13
C GLN A 76 -4.14 7.03 4.95
N PRO A 77 -4.56 7.29 6.20
CA PRO A 77 -5.38 6.34 6.93
C PRO A 77 -6.66 6.00 6.13
N THR A 78 -7.11 4.76 6.23
CA THR A 78 -8.35 4.31 5.56
C THR A 78 -9.60 5.06 6.05
N TRP A 79 -9.64 5.54 7.30
CA TRP A 79 -10.77 6.33 7.80
C TRP A 79 -10.89 7.73 7.18
N THR A 80 -9.82 8.25 6.57
CA THR A 80 -9.81 9.52 5.81
C THR A 80 -9.97 9.33 4.30
N THR A 81 -10.00 8.10 3.79
CA THR A 81 -10.02 7.82 2.35
C THR A 81 -11.43 7.41 1.89
N ALA A 82 -11.93 8.10 0.86
CA ALA A 82 -13.28 7.87 0.30
C ALA A 82 -13.51 6.43 -0.24
N GLU A 83 -12.44 5.65 -0.48
CA GLU A 83 -12.52 4.27 -0.96
C GLU A 83 -12.94 3.23 0.10
N THR A 84 -12.84 3.52 1.40
CA THR A 84 -13.11 2.52 2.45
C THR A 84 -14.46 2.66 3.16
N GLY A 85 -15.26 3.67 2.80
CA GLY A 85 -16.57 3.91 3.41
C GLY A 85 -16.46 4.31 4.88
N TYR A 86 -17.14 5.39 5.26
CA TYR A 86 -17.25 5.80 6.65
C TYR A 86 -17.78 4.64 7.50
N ARG A 87 -16.92 4.02 8.31
CA ARG A 87 -17.37 3.14 9.38
C ARG A 87 -17.27 3.93 10.68
N ARG A 88 -18.41 4.50 11.08
CA ARG A 88 -18.68 4.97 12.44
C ARG A 88 -18.59 3.81 13.42
#